data_AF-A0A506TY92-F1
#
_entry.id   AF-A0A506TY92-F1
#
_cell.length_a   1.000
_cell.length_b   1.000
_cell.length_c   1.000
_cell.angle_alpha   90.00
_cell.angle_beta   90.00
_cell.angle_gamma   90.00
#
_symmetry.space_group_name_H-M   'P 1'
#
loop_
_entity.id
_entity.type
_entity.pdbx_description
1 polymer ?
#
loop_
_entity_poly.entity_id
_entity_poly.type
_entity_poly.pdbx_seq_one_letter_code
_entity_poly.pdbx_strand_id
1 'polypeptide(L)' 'MKVLVPVKRVVDYNVKVRVKPDGSGVELANVKMSMNPFDEIAVEEAL' A
#
# COMPACT_ATOMS: atom_id res chain seq x y z
N MET A 1 -13.79 19.08 15.83
CA MET A 1 -12.85 19.28 14.71
C MET A 1 -13.12 18.21 13.66
N LYS A 2 -12.85 18.44 12.37
CA LYS A 2 -12.96 17.41 11.33
C LYS A 2 -11.63 17.36 10.57
N VAL A 3 -11.06 16.16 10.42
CA VAL A 3 -9.80 15.93 9.73
C VAL A 3 -10.06 14.91 8.62
N LEU A 4 -9.52 15.16 7.43
CA LEU A 4 -9.56 14.24 6.30
C LEU A 4 -8.18 13.61 6.15
N VAL A 5 -8.09 12.28 6.26
CA VAL A 5 -6.84 11.52 6.12
C VAL A 5 -6.92 10.65 4.87
N PRO A 6 -6.12 10.91 3.82
CA PRO A 6 -6.04 10.03 2.67
C PRO A 6 -5.26 8.76 3.03
N VAL A 7 -5.73 7.62 2.52
CA VAL A 7 -5.03 6.33 2.65
C VAL A 7 -4.94 5.63 1.29
N LYS A 8 -3.88 4.85 1.08
CA LYS A 8 -3.62 4.13 -0.15
C LYS A 8 -3.37 2.65 0.11
N ARG A 9 -4.04 1.81 -0.66
CA ARG A 9 -3.77 0.37 -0.71
C ARG A 9 -2.56 0.09 -1.61
N VAL A 10 -1.57 -0.60 -1.07
CA VAL A 10 -0.30 -0.92 -1.75
C VAL A 10 0.10 -2.39 -1.52
N VAL A 11 1.13 -2.87 -2.22
CA VAL A 11 1.75 -4.17 -1.92
C VAL A 11 2.33 -4.12 -0.51
N ASP A 12 2.10 -5.18 0.28
CA ASP A 12 2.63 -5.28 1.63
C ASP A 12 4.15 -5.13 1.64
N TYR A 13 4.67 -4.31 2.57
CA TYR A 13 6.08 -3.95 2.59
C TYR A 13 7.03 -5.15 2.81
N ASN A 14 6.53 -6.27 3.34
CA ASN A 14 7.30 -7.51 3.48
C ASN A 14 7.32 -8.36 2.20
N VAL A 15 6.51 -8.02 1.19
CA VAL A 15 6.48 -8.77 -0.08
C VAL A 15 7.55 -8.24 -1.03
N LYS A 16 8.42 -9.15 -1.50
CA LYS A 16 9.34 -8.84 -2.58
C LYS A 16 8.59 -8.75 -3.91
N VAL A 17 8.55 -7.54 -4.46
CA VAL A 17 7.94 -7.22 -5.75
C VAL A 17 8.60 -8.01 -6.90
N ARG A 18 7.79 -8.45 -7.86
CA ARG A 18 8.22 -9.10 -9.11
C ARG A 18 7.73 -8.29 -10.31
N VAL A 19 8.54 -8.21 -11.35
CA VAL A 19 8.16 -7.60 -12.63
C VAL A 19 7.52 -8.66 -13.52
N LYS A 20 6.50 -8.30 -14.28
CA LYS A 20 5.86 -9.17 -15.27
C LYS A 20 6.85 -9.55 -16.38
N PRO A 21 6.76 -10.76 -16.97
CA PRO A 21 7.68 -11.20 -18.02
C PRO A 21 7.72 -10.30 -19.26
N ASP A 22 6.62 -9.60 -19.56
CA ASP A 22 6.48 -8.69 -20.69
C ASP A 22 6.99 -7.25 -20.40
N GLY A 23 7.46 -6.99 -19.18
CA GLY A 23 7.95 -5.67 -18.77
C GLY A 23 6.86 -4.61 -18.58
N SER A 24 5.58 -4.97 -18.65
CA SER A 24 4.46 -4.01 -18.56
C SER A 24 4.23 -3.42 -17.16
N GLY A 25 4.87 -3.98 -16.14
CA GLY A 25 4.80 -3.49 -14.76
C GLY A 25 5.02 -4.57 -13.71
N VAL A 26 4.48 -4.34 -12.52
CA VAL A 26 4.60 -5.23 -11.36
C VAL A 26 3.49 -6.29 -11.37
N GLU A 27 3.83 -7.52 -10.96
CA GLU A 27 2.85 -8.56 -10.69
C GLU A 27 2.09 -8.27 -9.40
N LEU A 28 0.76 -8.15 -9.50
CA LEU A 28 -0.13 -7.87 -8.38
C LEU A 28 -1.06 -9.05 -8.05
N ALA A 29 -1.15 -10.04 -8.94
CA ALA A 29 -1.96 -11.22 -8.69
C ALA A 29 -1.35 -12.06 -7.56
N ASN A 30 -2.21 -12.55 -6.67
CA ASN A 30 -1.83 -13.39 -5.52
C ASN A 30 -0.76 -12.76 -4.59
N VAL A 31 -0.63 -11.43 -4.60
CA VAL A 31 0.25 -10.69 -3.70
C VAL A 31 -0.57 -10.14 -2.53
N LYS A 32 -0.02 -10.22 -1.32
CA LYS A 32 -0.60 -9.58 -0.14
C LYS A 32 -0.56 -8.06 -0.32
N MET A 33 -1.71 -7.42 -0.13
CA MET A 33 -1.86 -5.98 -0.17
C MET A 33 -2.18 -5.46 1.23
N SER A 34 -1.71 -4.28 1.57
CA SER A 34 -1.92 -3.63 2.87
C SER A 34 -2.19 -2.13 2.71
N MET A 35 -2.54 -1.46 3.80
CA MET A 35 -2.44 -0.01 3.87
C MET A 35 -0.95 0.37 3.72
N ASN A 36 -0.69 1.53 3.12
CA ASN A 36 0.65 2.07 3.12
C ASN A 36 1.09 2.35 4.57
N PRO A 37 2.31 1.95 4.98
CA PRO A 37 2.73 2.10 6.37
C PRO A 37 2.70 3.54 6.90
N PHE A 38 2.89 4.54 6.04
CA PHE A 38 2.81 5.95 6.45
C PHE A 38 1.36 6.40 6.65
N ASP A 39 0.43 5.83 5.89
CA ASP A 39 -0.98 6.15 6.01
C ASP A 39 -1.56 5.56 7.32
N GLU A 40 -1.02 4.43 7.81
CA GLU A 40 -1.37 3.89 9.14
C GLU A 40 -1.00 4.87 10.26
N ILE A 41 0.18 5.48 10.19
CA ILE A 41 0.62 6.51 11.14
C ILE A 41 -0.27 7.76 11.03
N ALA A 42 -0.62 8.17 9.81
CA ALA A 42 -1.49 9.33 9.59
C ALA A 42 -2.90 9.12 10.15
N VAL A 43 -3.41 7.88 10.11
CA VAL A 43 -4.70 7.53 10.72
C VAL A 43 -4.60 7.54 12.24
N GLU A 44 -3.54 6.98 12.83
CA GLU A 44 -3.32 6.98 14.28
C GLU A 44 -3.29 8.40 14.87
N GLU A 45 -2.56 9.33 14.24
CA GLU A 45 -2.44 10.71 14.73
C GLU A 45 -3.77 11.51 14.62
N ALA A 46 -4.72 11.04 13.81
CA ALA A 46 -6.00 11.70 13.61
C ALA A 46 -7.12 11.22 14.54
N LEU A 47 -6.89 10.14 15.32
CA LEU A 47 -7.84 9.58 16.30
C LEU A 47 -7.94 10.44 17.57
#